data_AF-A0A9P4JF92-F1
#
_entry.id   AF-A0A9P4JF92-F1
#
_cell.length_a   1.000
_cell.length_b   1.000
_cell.length_c   1.000
_cell.angle_alpha   90.00
_cell.angle_beta   90.00
_cell.angle_gamma   90.00
#
_symmetry.space_group_name_H-M   'P 1'
#
loop_
_entity.id
_entity.type
_entity.pdbx_description
1 polymer ?
#
loop_
_entity_poly.entity_id
_entity_poly.type
_entity_poly.pdbx_seq_one_letter_code
_entity_poly.pdbx_strand_id
1 'polypeptide(L)'
;MGFLNRRPAAPVDANTTAATGSRHEKTTINGHHTGTGAGHNTRPTFGQWIKSTWVDILTMAIIGAIGLGVYFADPAPSRSFAVDFQDGEVVYPQFAYPMRNEIIPIWAAALMAFFIPFVVFLIVQIRARSFWDVNNATIGLLYSLITAAVFQVFIKWLIGGLRPHFLAVCKPQVPIQGTQLGNGFRSIMYDRKICTGDKNEIDDSLESMPSGHTTAAFAGFVFLYLYLNAKLKVFANYHPAMWKLIAIYAPILGACLIGGALTIDEYHNWYDILAGAIIGTIMAFSAYRMVYASVWDFRFNHIPLLRHAPFTYGAGPASQGFHDAVWTRKAHWGTPDGSAWGGAPFDAANSSRGTMASAAGAAMGAANNGLHHNSHHHNERHSIDRRPVAESRYGEHVV
;
A
#
# COMPACT_ATOMS: atom_id res chain seq x y z
N MET A 1 73.44 42.38 -21.80
CA MET A 1 73.67 42.21 -23.26
C MET A 1 72.45 41.46 -23.79
N GLY A 2 71.67 41.92 -24.77
CA GLY A 2 71.87 43.03 -25.71
C GLY A 2 71.54 42.54 -27.13
N PHE A 3 70.97 43.41 -27.97
CA PHE A 3 70.58 43.20 -29.38
C PHE A 3 69.31 42.35 -29.64
N LEU A 4 68.43 42.62 -30.61
CA LEU A 4 68.04 43.82 -31.42
C LEU A 4 66.61 43.49 -31.95
N ASN A 5 65.54 44.21 -31.61
CA ASN A 5 65.07 45.51 -32.13
C ASN A 5 64.46 45.48 -33.57
N ARG A 6 63.12 45.59 -33.70
CA ARG A 6 62.41 46.65 -34.47
C ARG A 6 60.88 46.57 -34.31
N ARG A 7 60.24 47.76 -34.29
CA ARG A 7 58.78 48.02 -34.27
C ARG A 7 58.31 48.48 -35.69
N PRO A 8 57.16 49.18 -35.86
CA PRO A 8 55.80 48.64 -36.05
C PRO A 8 55.17 49.12 -37.38
N ALA A 9 53.89 48.81 -37.62
CA ALA A 9 53.08 49.50 -38.65
C ALA A 9 51.63 49.70 -38.21
N ALA A 10 51.12 50.92 -38.41
CA ALA A 10 49.74 51.41 -38.27
C ALA A 10 49.71 52.81 -38.95
N PRO A 11 48.55 53.46 -39.16
CA PRO A 11 47.18 52.97 -39.34
C PRO A 11 46.63 53.36 -40.74
N VAL A 12 45.35 53.08 -41.04
CA VAL A 12 44.59 53.79 -42.09
C VAL A 12 43.14 53.99 -41.63
N ASP A 13 42.71 55.24 -41.52
CA ASP A 13 41.32 55.66 -41.24
C ASP A 13 40.58 56.01 -42.55
N ALA A 14 39.25 55.88 -42.57
CA ALA A 14 38.33 56.94 -43.06
C ALA A 14 36.83 56.57 -42.94
N ASN A 15 36.07 57.53 -42.41
CA ASN A 15 34.63 57.86 -42.62
C ASN A 15 33.55 56.81 -42.26
N THR A 16 32.68 57.00 -41.25
CA THR A 16 31.72 58.08 -40.87
C THR A 16 30.32 58.00 -41.52
N THR A 17 29.31 57.60 -40.72
CA THR A 17 27.96 58.22 -40.69
C THR A 17 27.23 57.99 -39.35
N ALA A 18 26.89 59.12 -38.72
CA ALA A 18 25.81 59.41 -37.75
C ALA A 18 25.14 58.30 -36.88
N ALA A 19 25.43 58.40 -35.57
CA ALA A 19 24.47 58.63 -34.47
C ALA A 19 23.18 57.79 -34.31
N THR A 20 23.12 56.99 -33.25
CA THR A 20 22.39 57.34 -32.01
C THR A 20 22.79 56.37 -30.89
N GLY A 21 22.86 56.82 -29.64
CA GLY A 21 23.41 56.00 -28.55
C GLY A 21 22.56 55.97 -27.29
N SER A 22 22.55 54.82 -26.62
CA SER A 22 22.27 54.72 -25.18
C SER A 22 22.84 53.41 -24.59
N ARG A 23 24.14 53.46 -24.27
CA ARG A 23 24.75 52.90 -23.05
C ARG A 23 24.12 51.62 -22.46
N HIS A 24 24.59 50.44 -22.89
CA HIS A 24 24.36 49.20 -22.14
C HIS A 24 25.17 49.22 -20.84
N GLU A 25 24.47 49.37 -19.71
CA GLU A 25 25.06 49.18 -18.38
C GLU A 25 25.33 47.69 -18.15
N LYS A 26 26.60 47.33 -17.89
CA LYS A 26 27.01 45.95 -17.64
C LYS A 26 26.80 45.60 -16.16
N THR A 27 25.55 45.52 -15.75
CA THR A 27 25.18 45.13 -14.38
C THR A 27 25.61 43.69 -14.12
N THR A 28 26.69 43.51 -13.36
CA THR A 28 27.12 42.20 -12.85
C THR A 28 26.12 41.73 -11.78
N ILE A 29 25.02 41.15 -12.23
CA ILE A 29 24.07 40.46 -11.35
C ILE A 29 24.77 39.17 -10.91
N ASN A 30 25.27 39.16 -9.68
CA ASN A 30 25.56 37.93 -8.94
C ASN A 30 24.24 37.20 -8.67
N GLY A 31 23.71 36.56 -9.70
CA GLY A 31 22.60 35.64 -9.57
C GLY A 31 23.08 34.44 -8.79
N HIS A 32 22.69 34.33 -7.52
CA HIS A 32 22.70 33.04 -6.85
C HIS A 32 21.90 32.07 -7.71
N HIS A 33 22.58 31.12 -8.35
CA HIS A 33 21.95 29.92 -8.88
C HIS A 33 21.39 29.13 -7.70
N THR A 34 20.17 29.46 -7.30
CA THR A 34 19.33 28.57 -6.49
C THR A 34 19.14 27.30 -7.29
N GLY A 35 19.73 26.20 -6.80
CA GLY A 35 19.85 24.95 -7.55
C GLY A 35 18.52 24.26 -7.81
N THR A 36 17.82 24.66 -8.87
CA THR A 36 16.66 23.99 -9.45
C THR A 36 17.07 22.70 -10.17
N GLY A 37 17.58 21.73 -9.43
CA GLY A 37 18.12 20.49 -9.99
C GLY A 37 18.60 19.44 -8.98
N ALA A 38 18.30 19.57 -7.69
CA ALA A 38 18.59 18.53 -6.71
C ALA A 38 17.62 17.34 -6.91
N GLY A 39 18.03 16.35 -7.71
CA GLY A 39 17.20 15.17 -7.98
C GLY A 39 16.77 14.44 -6.70
N HIS A 40 15.46 14.41 -6.44
CA HIS A 40 14.87 13.80 -5.24
C HIS A 40 15.15 12.30 -5.07
N ASN A 41 15.67 11.63 -6.11
CA ASN A 41 16.06 10.21 -6.10
C ASN A 41 17.54 9.98 -5.69
N THR A 42 18.26 11.00 -5.23
CA THR A 42 19.62 10.83 -4.68
C THR A 42 19.60 10.07 -3.35
N ARG A 43 20.58 9.17 -3.14
CA ARG A 43 20.73 8.42 -1.88
C ARG A 43 21.19 9.38 -0.76
N PRO A 44 20.46 9.49 0.36
CA PRO A 44 20.86 10.32 1.49
C PRO A 44 22.09 9.74 2.20
N THR A 45 22.83 10.58 2.91
CA THR A 45 23.80 10.11 3.89
C THR A 45 23.10 9.41 5.05
N PHE A 46 23.79 8.50 5.75
CA PHE A 46 23.20 7.75 6.87
C PHE A 46 22.62 8.67 7.97
N GLY A 47 23.31 9.76 8.31
CA GLY A 47 22.81 10.75 9.28
C GLY A 47 21.57 11.51 8.81
N GLN A 48 21.48 11.85 7.51
CA GLN A 48 20.26 12.45 6.93
C GLN A 48 19.08 11.48 6.94
N TRP A 49 19.34 10.20 6.62
CA TRP A 49 18.34 9.15 6.65
C TRP A 49 17.78 8.92 8.07
N ILE A 50 18.65 8.82 9.08
CA ILE A 50 18.23 8.77 10.49
C ILE A 50 17.41 10.02 10.83
N LYS A 51 17.91 11.23 10.52
CA LYS A 51 17.21 12.48 10.84
C LYS A 51 15.80 12.57 10.22
N SER A 52 15.53 11.88 9.11
CA SER A 52 14.20 11.80 8.50
C SER A 52 13.33 10.67 9.05
N THR A 53 13.92 9.58 9.54
CA THR A 53 13.23 8.31 9.87
C THR A 53 13.19 7.98 11.38
N TRP A 54 13.93 8.70 12.23
CA TRP A 54 14.10 8.36 13.65
C TRP A 54 12.78 8.35 14.45
N VAL A 55 11.83 9.24 14.14
CA VAL A 55 10.52 9.30 14.82
C VAL A 55 9.84 7.95 14.71
N ASP A 56 9.85 7.38 13.52
CA ASP A 56 9.17 6.13 13.20
C ASP A 56 9.93 4.92 13.75
N ILE A 57 11.26 4.94 13.73
CA ILE A 57 12.08 3.91 14.40
C ILE A 57 11.74 3.89 15.90
N LEU A 58 11.66 5.06 16.54
CA LEU A 58 11.29 5.22 17.94
C LEU A 58 9.84 4.78 18.20
N THR A 59 8.88 5.21 17.37
CA THR A 59 7.47 4.84 17.50
C THR A 59 7.26 3.34 17.30
N MET A 60 7.90 2.73 16.29
CA MET A 60 7.89 1.27 16.08
C MET A 60 8.50 0.51 17.26
N ALA A 61 9.60 1.00 17.83
CA ALA A 61 10.22 0.40 19.01
C ALA A 61 9.32 0.49 20.26
N ILE A 62 8.70 1.66 20.51
CA ILE A 62 7.77 1.85 21.64
C ILE A 62 6.52 0.96 21.48
N ILE A 63 5.90 0.99 20.31
CA ILE A 63 4.70 0.19 20.01
C ILE A 63 5.02 -1.31 20.08
N GLY A 64 6.17 -1.75 19.55
CA GLY A 64 6.64 -3.12 19.66
C GLY A 64 6.93 -3.55 21.10
N ALA A 65 7.51 -2.68 21.93
CA ALA A 65 7.74 -2.94 23.34
C ALA A 65 6.43 -3.05 24.14
N ILE A 66 5.44 -2.21 23.84
CA ILE A 66 4.08 -2.31 24.43
C ILE A 66 3.43 -3.64 24.03
N GLY A 67 3.45 -4.01 22.75
CA GLY A 67 2.92 -5.29 22.27
C GLY A 67 3.59 -6.49 22.93
N LEU A 68 4.91 -6.46 23.06
CA LEU A 68 5.66 -7.53 23.73
C LEU A 68 5.34 -7.61 25.23
N GLY A 69 5.13 -6.47 25.89
CA GLY A 69 4.69 -6.43 27.29
C GLY A 69 3.30 -7.01 27.50
N VAL A 70 2.35 -6.77 26.57
CA VAL A 70 1.01 -7.37 26.60
C VAL A 70 1.07 -8.87 26.28
N TYR A 71 1.94 -9.30 25.35
CA TYR A 71 2.12 -10.71 24.98
C TYR A 71 2.63 -11.60 26.14
N PHE A 72 3.38 -11.03 27.09
CA PHE A 72 3.87 -11.75 28.28
C PHE A 72 3.01 -11.54 29.54
N ALA A 73 1.88 -10.85 29.43
CA ALA A 73 0.95 -10.67 30.55
C ALA A 73 -0.04 -11.84 30.64
N ASP A 74 -0.36 -12.28 31.87
CA ASP A 74 -1.40 -13.29 32.12
C ASP A 74 -2.73 -12.87 31.41
N PRO A 75 -3.44 -13.80 30.71
CA PRO A 75 -4.66 -13.48 29.98
C PRO A 75 -5.74 -12.86 30.87
N ALA A 76 -6.32 -11.72 30.45
CA ALA A 76 -7.35 -11.05 31.22
C ALA A 76 -8.70 -11.80 31.34
N PRO A 77 -9.22 -12.52 30.30
CA PRO A 77 -10.56 -13.10 30.35
C PRO A 77 -10.61 -14.52 30.93
N SER A 78 -11.46 -14.75 31.95
CA SER A 78 -11.94 -16.09 32.30
C SER A 78 -13.26 -16.38 31.58
N ARG A 79 -13.18 -16.92 30.36
CA ARG A 79 -14.37 -17.40 29.63
C ARG A 79 -14.94 -18.64 30.32
N SER A 80 -16.27 -18.70 30.48
CA SER A 80 -16.93 -19.93 30.89
C SER A 80 -17.02 -20.93 29.74
N PHE A 81 -16.87 -22.23 30.03
CA PHE A 81 -16.98 -23.34 29.09
C PHE A 81 -17.78 -24.49 29.69
N ALA A 82 -18.38 -25.33 28.84
CA ALA A 82 -19.01 -26.58 29.26
C ALA A 82 -18.04 -27.75 29.08
N VAL A 83 -18.21 -28.80 29.88
CA VAL A 83 -17.36 -30.01 29.85
C VAL A 83 -18.18 -31.17 29.27
N ASP A 84 -19.02 -31.77 30.10
CA ASP A 84 -19.82 -32.97 29.83
C ASP A 84 -21.31 -32.77 30.16
N PHE A 85 -22.15 -33.53 29.46
CA PHE A 85 -23.55 -33.74 29.79
C PHE A 85 -23.70 -34.86 30.84
N GLN A 86 -24.90 -35.01 31.41
CA GLN A 86 -25.17 -36.01 32.47
C GLN A 86 -25.04 -37.48 32.00
N ASP A 87 -25.06 -37.71 30.70
CA ASP A 87 -24.82 -39.00 30.04
C ASP A 87 -23.34 -39.27 29.75
N GLY A 88 -22.45 -38.30 30.01
CA GLY A 88 -21.02 -38.37 29.74
C GLY A 88 -20.60 -37.92 28.35
N GLU A 89 -21.50 -37.41 27.51
CA GLU A 89 -21.13 -36.83 26.21
C GLU A 89 -20.47 -35.46 26.38
N VAL A 90 -19.40 -35.19 25.63
CA VAL A 90 -18.69 -33.89 25.66
C VAL A 90 -19.55 -32.82 24.98
N VAL A 91 -19.84 -31.73 25.69
CA VAL A 91 -20.78 -30.67 25.23
C VAL A 91 -20.29 -29.96 23.97
N TYR A 92 -18.98 -29.74 23.88
CA TYR A 92 -18.33 -29.08 22.75
C TYR A 92 -17.13 -29.90 22.24
N PRO A 93 -17.36 -30.95 21.43
CA PRO A 93 -16.29 -31.82 20.92
C PRO A 93 -15.20 -31.06 20.14
N GLN A 94 -15.54 -29.92 19.54
CA GLN A 94 -14.58 -29.06 18.84
C GLN A 94 -13.51 -28.42 19.74
N PHE A 95 -13.66 -28.48 21.07
CA PHE A 95 -12.65 -28.03 22.05
C PHE A 95 -11.98 -29.20 22.80
N ALA A 96 -12.23 -30.44 22.36
CA ALA A 96 -11.73 -31.67 22.97
C ALA A 96 -10.70 -32.44 22.12
N TYR A 97 -10.11 -31.79 21.11
CA TYR A 97 -9.03 -32.41 20.34
C TYR A 97 -7.77 -32.61 21.20
N PRO A 98 -6.93 -33.62 20.89
CA PRO A 98 -5.64 -33.76 21.54
C PRO A 98 -4.72 -32.59 21.18
N MET A 99 -3.90 -32.15 22.12
CA MET A 99 -2.83 -31.20 21.85
C MET A 99 -1.85 -31.78 20.82
N ARG A 100 -1.48 -30.97 19.83
CA ARG A 100 -0.50 -31.30 18.79
C ARG A 100 0.64 -30.27 18.85
N ASN A 101 1.58 -30.34 17.90
CA ASN A 101 2.56 -29.27 17.66
C ASN A 101 2.19 -28.52 16.37
N GLU A 102 2.49 -27.23 16.30
CA GLU A 102 2.31 -26.42 15.09
C GLU A 102 3.25 -26.88 13.96
N ILE A 103 2.74 -27.12 12.75
CA ILE A 103 3.55 -27.37 11.55
C ILE A 103 4.46 -26.17 11.24
N ILE A 104 3.94 -24.96 11.47
CA ILE A 104 4.66 -23.70 11.27
C ILE A 104 4.61 -22.92 12.58
N PRO A 105 5.69 -22.88 13.39
CA PRO A 105 5.68 -22.15 14.65
C PRO A 105 5.63 -20.64 14.43
N ILE A 106 5.09 -19.89 15.40
CA ILE A 106 4.83 -18.45 15.27
C ILE A 106 6.05 -17.63 14.85
N TRP A 107 7.23 -17.96 15.37
CA TRP A 107 8.48 -17.29 15.02
C TRP A 107 8.84 -17.49 13.54
N ALA A 108 8.61 -18.69 12.98
CA ALA A 108 8.86 -18.99 11.58
C ALA A 108 7.86 -18.26 10.66
N ALA A 109 6.58 -18.22 11.04
CA ALA A 109 5.57 -17.42 10.33
C ALA A 109 5.93 -15.92 10.31
N ALA A 110 6.35 -15.35 11.45
CA ALA A 110 6.77 -13.95 11.54
C ALA A 110 8.04 -13.65 10.72
N LEU A 111 9.05 -14.53 10.77
CA LEU A 111 10.26 -14.40 9.95
C LEU A 111 9.94 -14.47 8.46
N MET A 112 9.11 -15.44 8.02
CA MET A 112 8.68 -15.54 6.63
C MET A 112 7.94 -14.28 6.16
N ALA A 113 7.04 -13.75 6.98
CA ALA A 113 6.28 -12.53 6.69
C ALA A 113 7.15 -11.27 6.51
N PHE A 114 8.35 -11.22 7.11
CA PHE A 114 9.32 -10.14 6.88
C PHE A 114 10.33 -10.46 5.76
N PHE A 115 11.03 -11.59 5.86
CA PHE A 115 12.18 -11.89 5.01
C PHE A 115 11.80 -12.22 3.57
N ILE A 116 10.65 -12.87 3.32
CA ILE A 116 10.22 -13.17 1.95
C ILE A 116 9.91 -11.86 1.17
N PRO A 117 9.08 -10.93 1.69
CA PRO A 117 8.92 -9.63 1.04
C PRO A 117 10.22 -8.84 0.92
N PHE A 118 11.05 -8.79 1.98
CA PHE A 118 12.32 -8.06 1.95
C PHE A 118 13.27 -8.55 0.85
N VAL A 119 13.45 -9.87 0.70
CA VAL A 119 14.24 -10.45 -0.39
C VAL A 119 13.65 -10.09 -1.77
N VAL A 120 12.33 -10.10 -1.93
CA VAL A 120 11.68 -9.68 -3.18
C VAL A 120 11.90 -8.19 -3.47
N PHE A 121 11.90 -7.31 -2.46
CA PHE A 121 12.23 -5.88 -2.65
C PHE A 121 13.66 -5.69 -3.16
N LEU A 122 14.62 -6.46 -2.61
CA LEU A 122 16.01 -6.46 -3.06
C LEU A 122 16.15 -6.99 -4.50
N ILE A 123 15.43 -8.07 -4.85
CA ILE A 123 15.38 -8.58 -6.23
C ILE A 123 14.87 -7.49 -7.18
N VAL A 124 13.79 -6.78 -6.83
CA VAL A 124 13.24 -5.71 -7.68
C VAL A 124 14.24 -4.57 -7.92
N GLN A 125 15.14 -4.27 -6.99
CA GLN A 125 16.15 -3.22 -7.19
C GLN A 125 17.17 -3.49 -8.29
N ILE A 126 17.35 -4.74 -8.72
CA ILE A 126 18.21 -5.06 -9.87
C ILE A 126 17.78 -4.24 -11.10
N ARG A 127 16.48 -3.91 -11.24
CA ARG A 127 15.94 -3.02 -12.28
C ARG A 127 15.37 -1.68 -11.78
N ALA A 128 14.82 -1.60 -10.57
CA ALA A 128 14.22 -0.36 -10.06
C ALA A 128 15.26 0.66 -9.58
N ARG A 129 16.40 0.21 -9.05
CA ARG A 129 17.59 1.00 -8.68
C ARG A 129 17.29 2.28 -7.86
N SER A 130 16.29 2.28 -6.99
CA SER A 130 15.94 3.42 -6.14
C SER A 130 16.09 3.08 -4.66
N PHE A 131 16.95 3.81 -3.96
CA PHE A 131 17.12 3.67 -2.50
C PHE A 131 15.81 3.95 -1.77
N TRP A 132 15.08 5.00 -2.17
CA TRP A 132 13.83 5.42 -1.55
C TRP A 132 12.71 4.39 -1.75
N ASP A 133 12.73 3.63 -2.84
CA ASP A 133 11.80 2.51 -3.02
C ASP A 133 12.04 1.38 -1.99
N VAL A 134 13.28 0.90 -1.83
CA VAL A 134 13.59 -0.13 -0.81
C VAL A 134 13.25 0.38 0.58
N ASN A 135 13.64 1.62 0.87
CA ASN A 135 13.41 2.25 2.15
C ASN A 135 11.92 2.25 2.47
N ASN A 136 11.09 2.77 1.57
CA ASN A 136 9.65 2.88 1.79
C ASN A 136 8.98 1.50 1.80
N ALA A 137 9.40 0.55 0.95
CA ALA A 137 8.90 -0.82 0.99
C ALA A 137 9.21 -1.52 2.33
N THR A 138 10.45 -1.40 2.82
CA THR A 138 10.90 -2.03 4.07
C THR A 138 10.24 -1.38 5.29
N ILE A 139 10.19 -0.05 5.33
CA ILE A 139 9.56 0.71 6.41
C ILE A 139 8.04 0.50 6.42
N GLY A 140 7.38 0.48 5.27
CA GLY A 140 5.95 0.16 5.16
C GLY A 140 5.62 -1.28 5.57
N LEU A 141 6.47 -2.24 5.22
CA LEU A 141 6.35 -3.63 5.68
C LEU A 141 6.45 -3.71 7.21
N LEU A 142 7.41 -2.99 7.82
CA LEU A 142 7.55 -2.92 9.27
C LEU A 142 6.33 -2.27 9.94
N TYR A 143 5.79 -1.18 9.39
CA TYR A 143 4.52 -0.63 9.89
C TYR A 143 3.42 -1.69 9.86
N SER A 144 3.22 -2.36 8.72
CA SER A 144 2.18 -3.37 8.55
C SER A 144 2.30 -4.49 9.58
N LEU A 145 3.50 -5.05 9.75
CA LEU A 145 3.75 -6.16 10.67
C LEU A 145 3.58 -5.72 12.14
N ILE A 146 4.15 -4.58 12.53
CA ILE A 146 4.14 -4.12 13.93
C ILE A 146 2.74 -3.67 14.35
N THR A 147 2.02 -2.91 13.51
CA THR A 147 0.65 -2.48 13.86
C THR A 147 -0.33 -3.64 13.85
N ALA A 148 -0.19 -4.61 12.92
CA ALA A 148 -1.01 -5.81 12.92
C ALA A 148 -0.77 -6.69 14.14
N ALA A 149 0.50 -6.96 14.49
CA ALA A 149 0.87 -7.75 15.65
C ALA A 149 0.35 -7.11 16.94
N VAL A 150 0.56 -5.82 17.15
CA VAL A 150 0.11 -5.13 18.38
C VAL A 150 -1.42 -5.10 18.47
N PHE A 151 -2.12 -4.78 17.38
CA PHE A 151 -3.59 -4.78 17.35
C PHE A 151 -4.16 -6.18 17.64
N GLN A 152 -3.57 -7.23 17.07
CA GLN A 152 -3.97 -8.61 17.34
C GLN A 152 -3.66 -9.04 18.77
N VAL A 153 -2.49 -8.71 19.33
CA VAL A 153 -2.10 -9.03 20.71
C VAL A 153 -3.06 -8.37 21.72
N PHE A 154 -3.45 -7.11 21.51
CA PHE A 154 -4.44 -6.46 22.39
C PHE A 154 -5.80 -7.18 22.36
N ILE A 155 -6.29 -7.62 21.20
CA ILE A 155 -7.53 -8.40 21.11
C ILE A 155 -7.36 -9.77 21.78
N LYS A 156 -6.24 -10.45 21.52
CA LYS A 156 -5.92 -11.76 22.09
C LYS A 156 -5.93 -11.73 23.62
N TRP A 157 -5.21 -10.77 24.20
CA TRP A 157 -5.09 -10.62 25.65
C TRP A 157 -6.39 -10.17 26.34
N LEU A 158 -7.19 -9.29 25.70
CA LEU A 158 -8.44 -8.77 26.30
C LEU A 158 -9.65 -9.70 26.11
N ILE A 159 -9.75 -10.37 24.96
CA ILE A 159 -10.98 -11.08 24.53
C ILE A 159 -10.79 -12.60 24.53
N GLY A 160 -9.60 -13.08 24.13
CA GLY A 160 -9.25 -14.49 24.07
C GLY A 160 -10.22 -15.36 23.23
N GLY A 161 -10.03 -16.67 23.29
CA GLY A 161 -10.88 -17.68 22.67
C GLY A 161 -10.36 -19.08 22.97
N LEU A 162 -11.24 -20.07 23.06
CA LEU A 162 -10.82 -21.45 23.34
C LEU A 162 -10.17 -22.06 22.08
N ARG A 163 -8.98 -22.62 22.23
CA ARG A 163 -8.35 -23.44 21.18
C ARG A 163 -9.06 -24.79 21.03
N PRO A 164 -8.99 -25.43 19.85
CA PRO A 164 -9.60 -26.74 19.64
C PRO A 164 -9.12 -27.86 20.58
N HIS A 165 -7.95 -27.71 21.21
CA HIS A 165 -7.40 -28.63 22.21
C HIS A 165 -7.58 -28.20 23.69
N PHE A 166 -8.39 -27.17 23.95
CA PHE A 166 -8.53 -26.56 25.29
C PHE A 166 -8.88 -27.57 26.40
N LEU A 167 -9.85 -28.47 26.21
CA LEU A 167 -10.29 -29.40 27.26
C LEU A 167 -9.22 -30.45 27.59
N ALA A 168 -8.44 -30.89 26.60
CA ALA A 168 -7.34 -31.84 26.78
C ALA A 168 -6.20 -31.27 27.63
N VAL A 169 -5.94 -29.96 27.50
CA VAL A 169 -4.97 -29.22 28.30
C VAL A 169 -5.54 -28.88 29.69
N CYS A 170 -6.78 -28.36 29.74
CA CYS A 170 -7.45 -27.97 30.98
C CYS A 170 -7.50 -29.13 32.00
N LYS A 171 -7.77 -30.37 31.57
CA LYS A 171 -7.98 -31.52 32.46
C LYS A 171 -9.01 -31.18 33.55
N PRO A 172 -10.26 -30.88 33.16
CA PRO A 172 -11.28 -30.39 34.07
C PRO A 172 -11.63 -31.42 35.15
N GLN A 173 -11.69 -30.97 36.41
CA GLN A 173 -12.23 -31.77 37.52
C GLN A 173 -13.59 -31.21 37.93
N VAL A 174 -14.67 -31.85 37.49
CA VAL A 174 -16.05 -31.48 37.82
C VAL A 174 -16.43 -32.04 39.20
N PRO A 175 -16.85 -31.22 40.18
CA PRO A 175 -17.20 -31.69 41.52
C PRO A 175 -18.49 -32.55 41.52
N ILE A 176 -18.35 -33.81 41.92
CA ILE A 176 -19.44 -34.81 41.87
C ILE A 176 -20.55 -34.52 42.89
N GLN A 177 -20.22 -33.92 44.05
CA GLN A 177 -21.18 -33.49 45.07
C GLN A 177 -20.70 -32.21 45.80
N GLY A 178 -21.44 -31.10 45.68
CA GLY A 178 -21.33 -29.93 46.57
C GLY A 178 -20.82 -28.61 45.96
N THR A 179 -21.44 -27.51 46.42
CA THR A 179 -21.11 -26.06 46.39
C THR A 179 -20.51 -25.36 45.16
N GLN A 180 -19.73 -26.00 44.28
CA GLN A 180 -19.28 -25.42 43.01
C GLN A 180 -20.23 -25.86 41.89
N LEU A 181 -21.50 -25.46 42.00
CA LEU A 181 -22.46 -25.55 40.92
C LEU A 181 -21.92 -24.75 39.73
N GLY A 182 -21.95 -25.33 38.53
CA GLY A 182 -21.66 -24.57 37.32
C GLY A 182 -22.59 -23.35 37.22
N ASN A 183 -22.13 -22.30 36.58
CA ASN A 183 -22.92 -21.10 36.31
C ASN A 183 -23.71 -21.23 35.00
N GLY A 184 -24.44 -20.17 34.65
CA GLY A 184 -25.22 -20.10 33.40
C GLY A 184 -26.46 -21.00 33.37
N PHE A 185 -27.00 -21.20 32.17
CA PHE A 185 -28.21 -21.99 31.97
C PHE A 185 -27.95 -23.47 32.31
N ARG A 186 -28.84 -24.07 33.12
CA ARG A 186 -28.73 -25.45 33.64
C ARG A 186 -27.47 -25.76 34.45
N SER A 187 -26.70 -24.75 34.88
CA SER A 187 -25.49 -24.94 35.70
C SER A 187 -24.41 -25.84 35.08
N ILE A 188 -24.28 -25.83 33.74
CA ILE A 188 -23.28 -26.63 32.99
C ILE A 188 -22.01 -25.87 32.62
N MET A 189 -21.89 -24.59 32.99
CA MET A 189 -20.77 -23.73 32.60
C MET A 189 -19.78 -23.55 33.76
N TYR A 190 -18.51 -23.81 33.51
CA TYR A 190 -17.41 -23.71 34.46
C TYR A 190 -16.38 -22.68 34.00
N ASP A 191 -15.57 -22.17 34.92
CA ASP A 191 -14.44 -21.30 34.59
C ASP A 191 -13.10 -22.04 34.74
N ARG A 192 -11.99 -21.36 34.44
CA ARG A 192 -10.63 -21.94 34.49
C ARG A 192 -10.21 -22.51 35.86
N LYS A 193 -10.97 -22.30 36.95
CA LYS A 193 -10.62 -22.83 38.29
C LYS A 193 -10.79 -24.35 38.38
N ILE A 194 -11.56 -24.98 37.48
CA ILE A 194 -11.68 -26.44 37.45
C ILE A 194 -10.54 -27.14 36.68
N CYS A 195 -9.67 -26.38 36.00
CA CYS A 195 -8.56 -26.94 35.25
C CYS A 195 -7.40 -27.35 36.17
N THR A 196 -6.81 -28.51 35.90
CA THR A 196 -5.69 -29.09 36.67
C THR A 196 -4.42 -29.36 35.84
N GLY A 197 -4.41 -28.95 34.56
CA GLY A 197 -3.24 -28.99 33.68
C GLY A 197 -2.17 -27.92 33.97
N ASP A 198 -1.19 -27.80 33.07
CA ASP A 198 -0.14 -26.78 33.19
C ASP A 198 -0.72 -25.37 32.99
N LYS A 199 -0.32 -24.41 33.85
CA LYS A 199 -0.86 -23.05 33.80
C LYS A 199 -0.56 -22.36 32.46
N ASN A 200 0.63 -22.53 31.89
CA ASN A 200 1.03 -21.84 30.67
C ASN A 200 0.31 -22.42 29.45
N GLU A 201 0.16 -23.75 29.39
CA GLU A 201 -0.65 -24.40 28.36
C GLU A 201 -2.14 -23.98 28.46
N ILE A 202 -2.68 -23.88 29.69
CA ILE A 202 -4.05 -23.38 29.92
C ILE A 202 -4.18 -21.92 29.46
N ASP A 203 -3.24 -21.05 29.84
CA ASP A 203 -3.25 -19.64 29.43
C ASP A 203 -3.16 -19.49 27.91
N ASP A 204 -2.23 -20.19 27.26
CA ASP A 204 -2.07 -20.19 25.80
C ASP A 204 -3.34 -20.71 25.08
N SER A 205 -3.98 -21.75 25.61
CA SER A 205 -5.22 -22.33 25.06
C SER A 205 -6.49 -21.50 25.30
N LEU A 206 -6.45 -20.51 26.20
CA LEU A 206 -7.47 -19.45 26.36
C LEU A 206 -7.28 -18.28 25.37
N GLU A 207 -6.18 -18.25 24.63
CA GLU A 207 -5.80 -17.16 23.73
C GLU A 207 -5.87 -17.56 22.23
N SER A 208 -6.94 -18.20 21.77
CA SER A 208 -7.07 -18.55 20.34
C SER A 208 -7.34 -17.34 19.43
N MET A 209 -8.22 -16.42 19.83
CA MET A 209 -8.72 -15.35 18.97
C MET A 209 -7.96 -14.04 19.19
N PRO A 210 -7.37 -13.38 18.16
CA PRO A 210 -7.19 -13.81 16.77
C PRO A 210 -5.88 -14.57 16.56
N SER A 211 -5.77 -15.31 15.45
CA SER A 211 -4.54 -16.03 15.08
C SER A 211 -3.38 -15.09 14.78
N GLY A 212 -2.30 -15.19 15.57
CA GLY A 212 -1.07 -14.42 15.38
C GLY A 212 -0.33 -14.78 14.10
N HIS A 213 -0.21 -16.08 13.79
CA HIS A 213 0.41 -16.59 12.56
C HIS A 213 -0.28 -16.03 11.32
N THR A 214 -1.62 -16.12 11.28
CA THR A 214 -2.41 -15.63 10.15
C THR A 214 -2.30 -14.11 10.03
N THR A 215 -2.32 -13.39 11.15
CA THR A 215 -2.16 -11.93 11.17
C THR A 215 -0.81 -11.51 10.58
N ALA A 216 0.30 -12.11 11.04
CA ALA A 216 1.63 -11.83 10.52
C ALA A 216 1.74 -12.18 9.03
N ALA A 217 1.29 -13.37 8.64
CA ALA A 217 1.33 -13.83 7.25
C ALA A 217 0.56 -12.90 6.32
N PHE A 218 -0.69 -12.53 6.63
CA PHE A 218 -1.47 -11.59 5.81
C PHE A 218 -0.87 -10.18 5.82
N ALA A 219 -0.38 -9.68 6.97
CA ALA A 219 0.28 -8.37 7.02
C ALA A 219 1.51 -8.29 6.10
N GLY A 220 2.38 -9.30 6.09
CA GLY A 220 3.55 -9.34 5.21
C GLY A 220 3.20 -9.61 3.74
N PHE A 221 2.35 -10.60 3.49
CA PHE A 221 2.11 -11.12 2.15
C PHE A 221 1.06 -10.32 1.35
N VAL A 222 0.10 -9.65 2.00
CA VAL A 222 -0.76 -8.66 1.33
C VAL A 222 0.05 -7.41 0.96
N PHE A 223 0.96 -6.96 1.84
CA PHE A 223 1.86 -5.85 1.49
C PHE A 223 2.74 -6.20 0.29
N LEU A 224 3.26 -7.43 0.23
CA LEU A 224 4.00 -7.95 -0.92
C LEU A 224 3.16 -8.04 -2.20
N TYR A 225 1.90 -8.50 -2.12
CA TYR A 225 0.95 -8.49 -3.24
C TYR A 225 0.76 -7.09 -3.81
N LEU A 226 0.56 -6.07 -2.95
CA LEU A 226 0.41 -4.68 -3.36
C LEU A 226 1.68 -4.13 -4.02
N TYR A 227 2.85 -4.37 -3.40
CA TYR A 227 4.15 -3.99 -3.97
C TYR A 227 4.39 -4.64 -5.33
N LEU A 228 4.18 -5.95 -5.46
CA LEU A 228 4.38 -6.65 -6.72
C LEU A 228 3.40 -6.18 -7.80
N ASN A 229 2.12 -5.92 -7.48
CA ASN A 229 1.19 -5.32 -8.43
C ASN A 229 1.71 -3.97 -8.95
N ALA A 230 2.19 -3.11 -8.06
CA ALA A 230 2.73 -1.79 -8.42
C ALA A 230 4.01 -1.87 -9.26
N LYS A 231 4.96 -2.75 -8.92
CA LYS A 231 6.26 -2.86 -9.62
C LYS A 231 6.19 -3.67 -10.91
N LEU A 232 5.35 -4.71 -10.97
CA LEU A 232 5.11 -5.48 -12.19
C LEU A 232 4.08 -4.83 -13.11
N LYS A 233 3.25 -3.90 -12.59
CA LYS A 233 2.10 -3.30 -13.28
C LYS A 233 1.19 -4.39 -13.84
N VAL A 234 0.52 -5.12 -12.94
CA VAL A 234 -0.40 -6.21 -13.31
C VAL A 234 -1.77 -5.63 -13.64
N PHE A 235 -2.36 -4.87 -12.72
CA PHE A 235 -3.60 -4.15 -12.95
C PHE A 235 -3.27 -2.72 -13.44
N ALA A 236 -2.91 -2.60 -14.72
CA ALA A 236 -2.56 -1.35 -15.37
C ALA A 236 -3.22 -1.23 -16.76
N ASN A 237 -3.05 -0.09 -17.44
CA ASN A 237 -3.57 0.20 -18.78
C ASN A 237 -2.91 -0.57 -19.95
N TYR A 238 -2.47 -1.81 -19.74
CA TYR A 238 -1.98 -2.71 -20.79
C TYR A 238 -2.16 -4.17 -20.36
N HIS A 239 -2.06 -5.11 -21.31
CA HIS A 239 -2.19 -6.54 -21.03
C HIS A 239 -0.84 -7.15 -20.55
N PRO A 240 -0.68 -7.52 -19.25
CA PRO A 240 0.50 -8.21 -18.76
C PRO A 240 0.54 -9.69 -19.16
N ALA A 241 1.71 -10.32 -19.08
CA ALA A 241 1.83 -11.77 -19.20
C ALA A 241 1.36 -12.47 -17.90
N MET A 242 0.66 -13.60 -18.05
CA MET A 242 0.01 -14.36 -16.96
C MET A 242 0.93 -14.70 -15.77
N TRP A 243 2.23 -14.92 -16.00
CA TRP A 243 3.18 -15.20 -14.90
C TRP A 243 3.21 -14.08 -13.84
N LYS A 244 2.92 -12.83 -14.22
CA LYS A 244 2.83 -11.71 -13.27
C LYS A 244 1.63 -11.83 -12.34
N LEU A 245 0.52 -12.40 -12.82
CA LEU A 245 -0.66 -12.70 -12.02
C LEU A 245 -0.34 -13.79 -10.99
N ILE A 246 0.33 -14.86 -11.42
CA ILE A 246 0.82 -15.92 -10.53
C ILE A 246 1.77 -15.34 -9.47
N ALA A 247 2.70 -14.46 -9.88
CA ALA A 247 3.66 -13.82 -8.97
C ALA A 247 3.00 -12.95 -7.88
N ILE A 248 1.91 -12.23 -8.17
CA ILE A 248 1.19 -11.46 -7.13
C ILE A 248 0.38 -12.38 -6.21
N TYR A 249 -0.25 -13.44 -6.72
CA TYR A 249 -1.10 -14.32 -5.91
C TYR A 249 -0.35 -15.40 -5.13
N ALA A 250 0.88 -15.76 -5.53
CA ALA A 250 1.73 -16.69 -4.78
C ALA A 250 1.89 -16.36 -3.28
N PRO A 251 2.19 -15.11 -2.86
CA PRO A 251 2.24 -14.77 -1.43
C PRO A 251 0.86 -14.86 -0.74
N ILE A 252 -0.25 -14.56 -1.44
CA ILE A 252 -1.60 -14.74 -0.88
C ILE A 252 -1.90 -16.22 -0.65
N LEU A 253 -1.55 -17.10 -1.59
CA LEU A 253 -1.63 -18.55 -1.39
C LEU A 253 -0.78 -19.01 -0.20
N GLY A 254 0.43 -18.47 -0.06
CA GLY A 254 1.28 -18.72 1.11
C GLY A 254 0.61 -18.32 2.44
N ALA A 255 -0.08 -17.18 2.48
CA ALA A 255 -0.81 -16.72 3.67
C ALA A 255 -1.98 -17.65 4.01
N CYS A 256 -2.75 -18.07 3.00
CA CYS A 256 -3.84 -19.02 3.16
C CYS A 256 -3.35 -20.40 3.61
N LEU A 257 -2.19 -20.87 3.13
CA LEU A 257 -1.60 -22.15 3.55
C LEU A 257 -1.07 -22.09 5.00
N ILE A 258 -0.43 -20.99 5.41
CA ILE A 258 -0.01 -20.79 6.81
C ILE A 258 -1.24 -20.77 7.73
N GLY A 259 -2.28 -20.02 7.38
CA GLY A 259 -3.52 -19.99 8.16
C GLY A 259 -4.22 -21.35 8.22
N GLY A 260 -4.38 -22.01 7.08
CA GLY A 260 -5.05 -23.31 6.96
C GLY A 260 -4.32 -24.47 7.66
N ALA A 261 -2.99 -24.41 7.81
CA ALA A 261 -2.26 -25.40 8.62
C ALA A 261 -2.75 -25.44 10.07
N LEU A 262 -3.15 -24.29 10.63
CA LEU A 262 -3.55 -24.15 12.03
C LEU A 262 -4.90 -24.83 12.34
N THR A 263 -5.73 -25.12 11.33
CA THR A 263 -6.92 -25.98 11.48
C THR A 263 -6.57 -27.47 11.40
N ILE A 264 -5.47 -27.84 10.73
CA ILE A 264 -4.99 -29.24 10.67
C ILE A 264 -4.31 -29.62 12.00
N ASP A 265 -3.59 -28.68 12.60
CA ASP A 265 -2.90 -28.85 13.87
C ASP A 265 -3.80 -28.65 15.09
N GLU A 266 -5.07 -28.28 14.89
CA GLU A 266 -6.04 -28.02 15.96
C GLU A 266 -5.58 -26.92 16.94
N TYR A 267 -4.85 -25.92 16.42
CA TYR A 267 -4.37 -24.76 17.17
C TYR A 267 -5.32 -23.57 17.12
N HIS A 268 -6.03 -23.39 16.01
CA HIS A 268 -6.96 -22.28 15.82
C HIS A 268 -8.23 -22.72 15.10
N ASN A 269 -9.34 -22.09 15.47
CA ASN A 269 -10.59 -22.23 14.75
C ASN A 269 -10.53 -21.41 13.44
N TRP A 270 -11.33 -21.78 12.44
CA TRP A 270 -11.38 -21.06 11.16
C TRP A 270 -11.72 -19.57 11.31
N TYR A 271 -12.48 -19.18 12.34
CA TYR A 271 -12.81 -17.78 12.62
C TYR A 271 -11.64 -16.99 13.23
N ASP A 272 -10.75 -17.65 13.99
CA ASP A 272 -9.53 -17.03 14.53
C ASP A 272 -8.55 -16.66 13.41
N ILE A 273 -8.49 -17.54 12.41
CA ILE A 273 -7.73 -17.39 11.15
C ILE A 273 -8.35 -16.26 10.32
N LEU A 274 -9.67 -16.27 10.09
CA LEU A 274 -10.35 -15.22 9.32
C LEU A 274 -10.17 -13.83 9.95
N ALA A 275 -10.30 -13.71 11.27
CA ALA A 275 -10.08 -12.44 11.96
C ALA A 275 -8.63 -11.97 11.86
N GLY A 276 -7.66 -12.87 12.01
CA GLY A 276 -6.24 -12.55 11.80
C GLY A 276 -5.95 -12.09 10.37
N ALA A 277 -6.53 -12.77 9.38
CA ALA A 277 -6.42 -12.39 7.97
C ALA A 277 -7.00 -10.99 7.70
N ILE A 278 -8.14 -10.64 8.29
CA ILE A 278 -8.75 -9.30 8.19
C ILE A 278 -7.82 -8.24 8.81
N ILE A 279 -7.31 -8.46 10.03
CA ILE A 279 -6.42 -7.52 10.73
C ILE A 279 -5.15 -7.29 9.89
N GLY A 280 -4.46 -8.37 9.48
CA GLY A 280 -3.24 -8.27 8.68
C GLY A 280 -3.47 -7.56 7.35
N THR A 281 -4.58 -7.86 6.67
CA THR A 281 -4.97 -7.19 5.42
C THR A 281 -5.18 -5.69 5.62
N ILE A 282 -5.98 -5.27 6.60
CA ILE A 282 -6.28 -3.84 6.86
C ILE A 282 -4.99 -3.05 7.14
N MET A 283 -4.08 -3.62 7.94
CA MET A 283 -2.81 -2.97 8.26
C MET A 283 -1.87 -2.91 7.04
N ALA A 284 -1.83 -3.95 6.21
CA ALA A 284 -1.08 -3.95 4.95
C ALA A 284 -1.55 -2.87 3.97
N PHE A 285 -2.86 -2.75 3.76
CA PHE A 285 -3.43 -1.70 2.90
C PHE A 285 -3.13 -0.29 3.45
N SER A 286 -3.28 -0.10 4.76
CA SER A 286 -3.02 1.18 5.43
C SER A 286 -1.55 1.58 5.33
N ALA A 287 -0.64 0.68 5.72
CA ALA A 287 0.80 0.88 5.68
C ALA A 287 1.31 1.10 4.25
N TYR A 288 0.82 0.33 3.27
CA TYR A 288 1.17 0.53 1.86
C TYR A 288 0.78 1.93 1.39
N ARG A 289 -0.44 2.37 1.70
CA ARG A 289 -0.91 3.72 1.33
C ARG A 289 -0.19 4.84 2.09
N MET A 290 0.36 4.60 3.28
CA MET A 290 1.19 5.58 3.99
C MET A 290 2.52 5.84 3.29
N VAL A 291 3.10 4.85 2.60
CA VAL A 291 4.44 4.94 2.00
C VAL A 291 4.47 5.03 0.46
N TYR A 292 3.34 4.72 -0.21
CA TYR A 292 3.14 4.86 -1.65
C TYR A 292 1.94 5.76 -1.99
N ALA A 293 2.03 6.49 -3.10
CA ALA A 293 1.05 7.53 -3.45
C ALA A 293 -0.38 7.01 -3.66
N SER A 294 -0.55 5.78 -4.14
CA SER A 294 -1.86 5.13 -4.26
C SER A 294 -1.75 3.62 -4.06
N VAL A 295 -2.90 2.96 -3.88
CA VAL A 295 -3.00 1.49 -3.87
C VAL A 295 -3.35 0.97 -5.27
N TRP A 296 -4.46 1.47 -5.82
CA TRP A 296 -5.07 0.94 -7.04
C TRP A 296 -4.81 1.78 -8.30
N ASP A 297 -4.58 3.09 -8.19
CA ASP A 297 -4.28 3.92 -9.36
C ASP A 297 -2.91 3.52 -9.93
N PHE A 298 -2.95 2.77 -11.02
CA PHE A 298 -1.78 2.19 -11.68
C PHE A 298 -0.76 3.22 -12.15
N ARG A 299 -1.10 4.52 -12.19
CA ARG A 299 -0.14 5.58 -12.51
C ARG A 299 0.77 5.85 -11.32
N PHE A 300 0.22 5.88 -10.12
CA PHE A 300 0.90 6.39 -8.93
C PHE A 300 1.27 5.29 -7.91
N ASN A 301 0.74 4.08 -8.03
CA ASN A 301 0.86 3.06 -6.98
C ASN A 301 2.28 2.53 -6.72
N HIS A 302 3.23 2.83 -7.61
CA HIS A 302 4.65 2.49 -7.44
C HIS A 302 5.49 3.63 -6.89
N ILE A 303 4.95 4.85 -6.79
CA ILE A 303 5.70 6.06 -6.44
C ILE A 303 5.83 6.12 -4.90
N PRO A 304 7.05 6.00 -4.34
CA PRO A 304 7.28 6.16 -2.92
C PRO A 304 7.03 7.62 -2.50
N LEU A 305 6.38 7.81 -1.36
CA LEU A 305 6.09 9.12 -0.80
C LEU A 305 7.28 9.70 -0.03
N LEU A 306 7.44 11.03 -0.12
CA LEU A 306 8.41 11.81 0.64
C LEU A 306 7.77 12.31 1.94
N ARG A 307 8.50 12.26 3.06
CA ARG A 307 8.00 12.64 4.40
C ARG A 307 7.67 14.13 4.57
N HIS A 308 8.34 15.00 3.81
CA HIS A 308 8.32 16.45 4.01
C HIS A 308 7.81 17.21 2.78
N ALA A 309 7.22 16.51 1.80
CA ALA A 309 6.65 17.11 0.59
C ALA A 309 5.38 16.36 0.18
N PRO A 310 4.23 17.05 -0.05
CA PRO A 310 3.02 16.39 -0.52
C PRO A 310 3.21 15.83 -1.94
N PHE A 311 2.48 14.76 -2.28
CA PHE A 311 2.45 14.23 -3.64
C PHE A 311 1.45 15.01 -4.51
N THR A 312 1.93 15.62 -5.60
CA THR A 312 1.10 16.37 -6.54
C THR A 312 0.71 15.51 -7.73
N TYR A 313 -0.55 15.06 -7.74
CA TYR A 313 -1.13 14.32 -8.87
C TYR A 313 -1.11 15.15 -10.16
N GLY A 314 -0.80 14.50 -11.27
CA GLY A 314 -0.81 15.10 -12.62
C GLY A 314 0.37 16.02 -12.98
N ALA A 315 1.26 16.36 -12.03
CA ALA A 315 2.46 17.18 -12.28
C ALA A 315 3.53 16.52 -13.18
N GLY A 316 3.19 15.41 -13.85
CA GLY A 316 4.01 14.71 -14.85
C GLY A 316 5.26 14.02 -14.29
N PRO A 317 6.10 13.44 -15.16
CA PRO A 317 7.34 12.75 -14.77
C PRO A 317 8.39 13.63 -14.08
N ALA A 318 8.25 14.96 -14.18
CA ALA A 318 9.25 15.92 -13.73
C ALA A 318 9.12 16.32 -12.25
N SER A 319 8.02 15.98 -11.57
CA SER A 319 7.72 16.53 -10.24
C SER A 319 8.48 15.86 -9.09
N GLN A 320 8.67 14.54 -9.13
CA GLN A 320 9.29 13.80 -8.01
C GLN A 320 10.31 12.71 -8.42
N GLY A 321 10.48 12.41 -9.71
CA GLY A 321 11.63 11.62 -10.19
C GLY A 321 11.67 10.13 -9.79
N PHE A 322 10.55 9.55 -9.34
CA PHE A 322 10.41 8.11 -9.04
C PHE A 322 9.56 7.34 -10.07
N HIS A 323 9.34 7.93 -11.24
CA HIS A 323 8.46 7.36 -12.27
C HIS A 323 9.00 6.06 -12.86
N ASP A 324 10.32 5.84 -12.77
CA ASP A 324 11.08 4.67 -13.21
C ASP A 324 11.26 3.58 -12.14
N ALA A 325 10.78 3.80 -10.91
CA ALA A 325 10.80 2.85 -9.80
C ALA A 325 9.81 1.68 -10.00
N VAL A 326 9.92 0.97 -11.13
CA VAL A 326 9.16 -0.22 -11.52
C VAL A 326 10.11 -1.32 -12.02
N TRP A 327 9.65 -2.57 -12.01
CA TRP A 327 10.40 -3.70 -12.58
C TRP A 327 10.18 -3.84 -14.09
N THR A 328 8.94 -3.65 -14.54
CA THR A 328 8.56 -3.79 -15.96
C THR A 328 9.14 -2.65 -16.80
N ARG A 329 9.40 -2.93 -18.09
CA ARG A 329 9.75 -1.93 -19.12
C ARG A 329 8.85 -2.01 -20.37
N LYS A 330 7.74 -2.75 -20.27
CA LYS A 330 6.72 -2.86 -21.34
C LYS A 330 5.76 -1.67 -21.29
N ALA A 331 5.14 -1.33 -22.42
CA ALA A 331 4.16 -0.25 -22.54
C ALA A 331 4.62 1.10 -21.95
N HIS A 332 5.89 1.47 -22.20
CA HIS A 332 6.54 2.70 -21.70
C HIS A 332 6.56 2.88 -20.18
N TRP A 333 6.26 1.84 -19.40
CA TRP A 333 6.52 1.86 -17.96
C TRP A 333 8.02 1.91 -17.70
N GLY A 334 8.47 2.85 -16.87
CA GLY A 334 9.88 3.00 -16.53
C GLY A 334 10.79 3.52 -17.65
N THR A 335 10.21 4.18 -18.66
CA THR A 335 10.91 5.08 -19.59
C THR A 335 10.52 6.54 -19.29
N PRO A 336 11.38 7.54 -19.61
CA PRO A 336 11.03 8.96 -19.43
C PRO A 336 9.81 9.41 -20.26
N ASP A 337 9.53 8.70 -21.35
CA ASP A 337 8.47 9.04 -22.29
C ASP A 337 7.08 8.89 -21.66
N GLY A 338 6.41 10.02 -21.46
CA GLY A 338 5.18 10.14 -20.66
C GLY A 338 3.90 9.57 -21.28
N SER A 339 3.97 8.55 -22.12
CA SER A 339 2.82 7.91 -22.79
C SER A 339 2.07 6.92 -21.89
N ALA A 340 2.73 6.30 -20.91
CA ALA A 340 2.10 5.36 -19.95
C ALA A 340 1.04 6.02 -19.01
N TRP A 341 0.94 7.35 -19.02
CA TRP A 341 0.20 8.15 -18.04
C TRP A 341 -1.19 8.61 -18.50
N GLY A 342 -1.61 8.22 -19.71
CA GLY A 342 -2.96 8.49 -20.20
C GLY A 342 -4.03 7.86 -19.29
N GLY A 343 -4.84 8.71 -18.66
CA GLY A 343 -6.07 8.32 -17.98
C GLY A 343 -7.27 8.28 -18.93
N ALA A 344 -8.46 8.00 -18.39
CA ALA A 344 -9.70 8.16 -19.13
C ALA A 344 -9.96 9.65 -19.47
N PRO A 345 -10.80 9.97 -20.47
CA PRO A 345 -11.33 11.31 -20.64
C PRO A 345 -11.94 11.83 -19.32
N PHE A 346 -11.70 13.10 -19.00
CA PHE A 346 -12.14 13.77 -17.76
C PHE A 346 -11.52 13.26 -16.44
N ASP A 347 -10.47 12.44 -16.50
CA ASP A 347 -9.72 12.04 -15.30
C ASP A 347 -9.03 13.25 -14.63
N ALA A 348 -9.33 13.47 -13.35
CA ALA A 348 -8.84 14.62 -12.59
C ALA A 348 -7.30 14.71 -12.55
N ALA A 349 -6.58 13.59 -12.61
CA ALA A 349 -5.11 13.59 -12.65
C ALA A 349 -4.52 14.02 -14.01
N ASN A 350 -5.34 14.25 -15.04
CA ASN A 350 -4.92 14.85 -16.31
C ASN A 350 -5.12 16.37 -16.34
N SER A 351 -5.87 16.95 -15.39
CA SER A 351 -6.29 18.37 -15.40
C SER A 351 -5.14 19.39 -15.26
N SER A 352 -3.99 18.97 -14.71
CA SER A 352 -2.82 19.83 -14.51
C SER A 352 -1.82 19.81 -15.67
N ARG A 353 -2.02 18.96 -16.69
CA ARG A 353 -1.48 19.23 -18.04
C ARG A 353 -2.39 20.27 -18.67
N GLY A 354 -1.88 21.49 -18.81
CA GLY A 354 -2.64 22.67 -19.24
C GLY A 354 -3.21 22.61 -20.66
N THR A 355 -4.22 21.77 -20.89
CA THR A 355 -5.25 22.02 -21.88
C THR A 355 -6.32 22.87 -21.21
N MET A 356 -6.28 24.18 -21.47
CA MET A 356 -7.50 24.99 -21.46
C MET A 356 -8.49 24.30 -22.41
N ALA A 357 -9.39 23.49 -21.86
CA ALA A 357 -10.59 23.12 -22.58
C ALA A 357 -11.36 24.42 -22.76
N SER A 358 -11.22 25.04 -23.93
CA SER A 358 -12.08 26.13 -24.35
C SER A 358 -13.51 25.60 -24.28
N ALA A 359 -14.27 26.02 -23.26
CA ALA A 359 -15.68 25.75 -23.11
C ALA A 359 -16.48 26.54 -24.16
N ALA A 360 -16.24 26.21 -25.43
CA ALA A 360 -16.98 26.71 -26.57
C ALA A 360 -18.25 25.89 -26.70
N GLY A 361 -19.39 26.47 -26.28
CA GLY A 361 -20.71 25.93 -26.62
C GLY A 361 -21.59 25.46 -25.46
N ALA A 362 -21.74 26.25 -24.40
CA ALA A 362 -22.94 26.19 -23.56
C ALA A 362 -23.26 27.55 -22.93
N ALA A 363 -24.55 27.93 -22.97
CA ALA A 363 -25.16 29.07 -22.27
C ALA A 363 -24.65 30.50 -22.60
N MET A 364 -25.26 31.10 -23.63
CA MET A 364 -25.70 32.50 -23.53
C MET A 364 -27.17 32.61 -23.91
N GLY A 365 -28.02 32.81 -22.90
CA GLY A 365 -29.42 33.16 -23.05
C GLY A 365 -29.71 34.43 -22.26
N ALA A 366 -30.31 35.41 -22.94
CA ALA A 366 -30.94 36.62 -22.39
C ALA A 366 -30.07 37.61 -21.58
N ALA A 367 -29.62 38.68 -22.25
CA ALA A 367 -29.65 40.05 -21.72
C ALA A 367 -29.91 41.03 -22.88
N ASN A 368 -30.65 42.11 -22.61
CA ASN A 368 -31.26 42.99 -23.62
C ASN A 368 -30.57 44.38 -23.69
N ASN A 369 -30.91 45.16 -24.72
CA ASN A 369 -30.53 46.56 -25.02
C ASN A 369 -29.13 46.84 -25.59
N GLY A 370 -29.10 47.63 -26.68
CA GLY A 370 -27.90 48.30 -27.21
C GLY A 370 -27.99 48.57 -28.71
N LEU A 371 -28.31 49.80 -29.12
CA LEU A 371 -28.36 50.21 -30.53
C LEU A 371 -26.96 50.12 -31.19
N HIS A 372 -26.88 49.74 -32.47
CA HIS A 372 -26.27 50.60 -33.51
C HIS A 372 -26.55 50.11 -34.95
N HIS A 373 -26.33 51.00 -35.92
CA HIS A 373 -26.86 51.01 -37.29
C HIS A 373 -25.95 50.34 -38.35
N ASN A 374 -26.54 49.97 -39.50
CA ASN A 374 -25.91 49.66 -40.82
C ASN A 374 -25.07 48.35 -40.91
N SER A 375 -24.99 47.64 -42.04
CA SER A 375 -25.51 47.86 -43.40
C SER A 375 -25.70 46.55 -44.22
N HIS A 376 -26.36 46.68 -45.38
CA HIS A 376 -26.33 45.82 -46.58
C HIS A 376 -26.98 44.41 -46.58
N HIS A 377 -28.14 44.38 -47.26
CA HIS A 377 -28.55 43.40 -48.27
C HIS A 377 -27.49 42.37 -48.74
N HIS A 378 -27.84 41.09 -48.71
CA HIS A 378 -28.37 40.43 -49.92
C HIS A 378 -29.27 39.24 -49.54
N ASN A 379 -30.24 38.93 -50.41
CA ASN A 379 -31.28 37.92 -50.20
C ASN A 379 -31.14 36.77 -51.22
N GLU A 380 -31.91 35.69 -51.03
CA GLU A 380 -31.99 34.45 -51.83
C GLU A 380 -30.81 33.46 -51.61
N ARG A 381 -31.01 32.13 -51.45
CA ARG A 381 -32.11 31.25 -51.93
C ARG A 381 -32.29 29.99 -51.06
N HIS A 382 -33.48 29.39 -51.10
CA HIS A 382 -33.80 28.10 -50.46
C HIS A 382 -33.14 26.89 -51.16
N SER A 383 -32.80 25.86 -50.36
CA SER A 383 -32.93 24.45 -50.77
C SER A 383 -33.14 23.56 -49.55
N ILE A 384 -34.10 22.63 -49.64
CA ILE A 384 -34.40 21.59 -48.65
C ILE A 384 -34.49 20.27 -49.41
N ASP A 385 -33.73 19.26 -48.99
CA ASP A 385 -34.12 17.84 -49.11
C ASP A 385 -33.32 17.03 -48.06
N ARG A 386 -34.01 16.45 -47.07
CA ARG A 386 -34.63 15.10 -47.02
C ARG A 386 -33.66 13.98 -46.59
N ARG A 387 -33.95 13.41 -45.42
CA ARG A 387 -33.47 12.10 -44.98
C ARG A 387 -34.24 10.98 -45.69
N PRO A 388 -33.64 9.80 -45.89
CA PRO A 388 -34.32 8.51 -45.85
C PRO A 388 -34.16 7.83 -44.48
N VAL A 389 -35.01 6.84 -44.21
CA VAL A 389 -35.12 6.11 -42.93
C VAL A 389 -34.76 4.64 -43.12
N ALA A 390 -34.12 4.08 -42.08
CA ALA A 390 -33.90 2.68 -41.70
C ALA A 390 -34.25 1.52 -42.65
N GLU A 391 -33.40 0.49 -42.63
CA GLU A 391 -33.86 -0.90 -42.71
C GLU A 391 -33.13 -1.77 -41.69
N SER A 392 -33.84 -2.71 -41.07
CA SER A 392 -33.32 -3.68 -40.10
C SER A 392 -33.33 -5.08 -40.71
N ARG A 393 -32.44 -5.97 -40.28
CA ARG A 393 -32.65 -7.42 -40.38
C ARG A 393 -31.88 -8.22 -39.33
N TYR A 394 -32.44 -9.38 -39.04
CA TYR A 394 -32.13 -10.30 -37.93
C TYR A 394 -31.53 -11.60 -38.48
N GLY A 395 -30.86 -12.38 -37.62
CA GLY A 395 -30.46 -13.77 -37.86
C GLY A 395 -29.12 -13.94 -38.61
N GLU A 396 -28.37 -15.04 -38.42
CA GLU A 396 -28.56 -16.19 -37.52
C GLU A 396 -27.20 -16.90 -37.25
N HIS A 397 -27.24 -17.97 -36.44
CA HIS A 397 -26.19 -18.97 -36.21
C HIS A 397 -25.52 -19.49 -37.52
N VAL A 398 -24.42 -20.23 -37.58
CA VAL A 398 -23.80 -21.26 -36.73
C VAL A 398 -22.27 -21.28 -36.99
N VAL A 399 -21.42 -21.98 -36.25
CA VAL A 399 -21.68 -22.95 -35.15
C VAL A 399 -21.37 -22.32 -33.81
#